data_AF-A0A0Q5H1Y3-F1
#
_entry.id   AF-A0A0Q5H1Y3-F1
#
_cell.length_a   1.000
_cell.length_b   1.000
_cell.length_c   1.000
_cell.angle_alpha   90.00
_cell.angle_beta   90.00
_cell.angle_gamma   90.00
#
_symmetry.space_group_name_H-M   'P 1'
#
loop_
_entity.id
_entity.type
_entity.pdbx_description
1 polymer ?
#
loop_
_entity_poly.entity_id
_entity_poly.type
_entity_poly.pdbx_seq_one_letter_code
_entity_poly.pdbx_strand_id
1 'polypeptide(L)'
;MIRSFALLLIGITVLMLPLNSQAQDATCPEENPAELFKNMLRARALQEPDREARMLQAIERAFEHGCPGALEAQVNVRSMALEATRGTSSYRQQREEYDDEVLALFNKAVARGEGRFEFGGFLLNPENKHHSLAQALAHFEQAATDGDRRAIEFLSGAYEKGILGIPVNPVRAAYWKARLQPK
;
A
#
# COMPACT_ATOMS: atom_id res chain seq x y z
N MET A 1 -71.66 -19.30 32.16
CA MET A 1 -70.59 -19.82 33.02
C MET A 1 -69.29 -19.16 32.60
N ILE A 2 -68.77 -18.28 33.45
CA ILE A 2 -67.60 -17.46 33.24
C ILE A 2 -66.36 -18.33 33.49
N ARG A 3 -65.42 -18.37 32.55
CA ARG A 3 -64.06 -18.84 32.80
C ARG A 3 -63.08 -17.76 32.37
N SER A 4 -62.55 -17.07 33.38
CA SER A 4 -61.32 -16.30 33.35
C SER A 4 -60.10 -17.20 33.04
N PHE A 5 -58.96 -16.56 32.74
CA PHE A 5 -57.55 -17.04 32.59
C PHE A 5 -57.03 -16.77 31.17
N ALA A 6 -55.90 -16.13 30.89
CA ALA A 6 -54.96 -15.32 31.65
C ALA A 6 -54.16 -14.50 30.61
N LEU A 7 -53.84 -13.24 30.90
CA LEU A 7 -52.90 -12.47 30.09
C LEU A 7 -51.51 -13.06 30.25
N LEU A 8 -50.94 -13.56 29.15
CA LEU A 8 -49.53 -13.93 29.08
C LEU A 8 -48.74 -12.67 28.67
N LEU A 9 -48.12 -12.01 29.66
CA LEU A 9 -47.10 -10.98 29.42
C LEU A 9 -45.83 -11.67 28.90
N ILE A 10 -45.57 -11.57 27.60
CA ILE A 10 -44.29 -11.97 27.02
C ILE A 10 -43.29 -10.85 27.33
N GLY A 11 -42.57 -11.01 28.43
CA GLY A 11 -41.37 -10.22 28.72
C GLY A 11 -40.29 -10.58 27.71
N ILE A 12 -40.02 -9.68 26.77
CA ILE A 12 -38.83 -9.78 25.92
C ILE A 12 -37.63 -9.40 26.78
N THR A 13 -36.97 -10.40 27.34
CA THR A 13 -35.65 -10.25 27.94
C THR A 13 -34.68 -9.92 26.81
N VAL A 14 -34.36 -8.64 26.65
CA VAL A 14 -33.23 -8.21 25.82
C VAL A 14 -31.97 -8.75 26.50
N LEU A 15 -31.50 -9.91 26.05
CA LEU A 15 -30.15 -10.38 26.36
C LEU A 15 -29.18 -9.35 25.76
N MET A 16 -28.72 -8.41 26.59
CA MET A 16 -27.50 -7.65 26.36
C MET A 16 -26.35 -8.64 26.37
N LEU A 17 -26.07 -9.26 25.22
CA LEU A 17 -24.77 -9.90 25.00
C LEU A 17 -23.70 -8.84 25.24
N PRO A 18 -22.63 -9.13 26.01
CA PRO A 18 -21.53 -8.20 26.12
C PRO A 18 -20.97 -7.98 24.71
N LEU A 19 -21.03 -6.74 24.24
CA LEU A 19 -20.25 -6.27 23.10
C LEU A 19 -18.80 -6.66 23.39
N ASN A 20 -18.32 -7.68 22.68
CA ASN A 20 -16.95 -8.15 22.78
C ASN A 20 -16.05 -6.94 22.53
N SER A 21 -15.37 -6.50 23.58
CA SER A 21 -14.55 -5.28 23.63
C SER A 21 -13.20 -5.48 22.92
N GLN A 22 -13.21 -6.10 21.74
CA GLN A 22 -12.06 -6.09 20.84
C GLN A 22 -12.18 -5.00 19.78
N ALA A 23 -12.71 -3.85 20.17
CA ALA A 23 -12.14 -2.60 19.72
C ALA A 23 -10.78 -2.42 20.43
N GLN A 24 -9.83 -3.33 20.16
CA GLN A 24 -8.44 -3.12 20.50
C GLN A 24 -7.94 -2.10 19.49
N ASP A 25 -8.03 -0.83 19.92
CA ASP A 25 -7.35 0.36 19.43
C ASP A 25 -6.85 0.30 17.99
N ALA A 26 -7.52 1.08 17.13
CA ALA A 26 -7.18 1.36 15.75
C ALA A 26 -5.88 2.18 15.63
N THR A 27 -4.79 1.65 16.19
CA THR A 27 -3.49 2.29 16.25
C THR A 27 -2.50 1.47 15.42
N CYS A 28 -1.57 2.19 14.79
CA CYS A 28 -0.45 1.55 14.13
C CYS A 28 0.31 0.62 15.08
N PRO A 29 0.84 -0.51 14.59
CA PRO A 29 1.65 -1.39 15.42
C PRO A 29 2.83 -0.60 16.02
N GLU A 30 3.23 -0.96 17.25
CA GLU A 30 4.43 -0.39 17.87
C GLU A 30 5.67 -0.61 17.00
N GLU A 31 5.71 -1.76 16.33
CA GLU A 31 6.77 -2.10 15.40
C GLU A 31 6.49 -1.49 14.01
N ASN A 32 7.50 -0.78 13.47
CA ASN A 32 7.45 -0.23 12.13
C ASN A 32 7.16 -1.34 11.08
N PRO A 33 6.21 -1.15 10.14
CA PRO A 33 5.92 -2.12 9.09
C PRO A 33 7.12 -2.63 8.27
N ALA A 34 8.14 -1.79 8.06
CA ALA A 34 9.38 -2.21 7.40
C ALA A 34 10.20 -3.19 8.27
N GLU A 35 10.20 -3.02 9.59
CA GLU A 35 10.82 -3.98 10.51
C GLU A 35 9.98 -5.25 10.64
N LEU A 36 8.65 -5.14 10.65
CA LEU A 36 7.75 -6.29 10.59
C LEU A 36 8.05 -7.16 9.36
N PHE A 37 8.28 -6.54 8.19
CA PHE A 37 8.68 -7.27 6.99
C PHE A 37 10.03 -7.99 7.16
N LYS A 38 11.07 -7.32 7.71
CA LYS A 38 12.37 -7.97 7.96
C LYS A 38 12.25 -9.13 8.94
N ASN A 39 11.46 -8.96 10.00
CA ASN A 39 11.23 -9.99 10.99
C ASN A 39 10.41 -11.16 10.42
N MET A 40 9.50 -10.88 9.49
CA MET A 40 8.77 -11.90 8.74
C MET A 40 9.74 -12.74 7.88
N LEU A 41 10.71 -12.10 7.20
CA LEU A 41 11.76 -12.83 6.47
C LEU A 41 12.59 -13.73 7.38
N ARG A 42 12.94 -13.24 8.59
CA ARG A 42 13.65 -14.05 9.59
C ARG A 42 12.82 -15.25 10.05
N ALA A 43 11.53 -15.03 10.35
CA ALA A 43 10.62 -16.11 10.75
C ALA A 43 10.51 -17.19 9.66
N ARG A 44 10.39 -16.78 8.38
CA ARG A 44 10.40 -17.70 7.24
C ARG A 44 11.71 -18.51 7.17
N ALA A 45 12.86 -17.84 7.31
CA ALA A 45 14.17 -18.50 7.27
C ALA A 45 14.35 -19.51 8.42
N LEU A 46 13.73 -19.24 9.58
CA LEU A 46 13.71 -20.12 10.74
C LEU A 46 12.60 -21.18 10.70
N GLN A 47 11.79 -21.22 9.63
CA GLN A 47 10.64 -22.13 9.49
C GLN A 47 9.63 -21.97 10.63
N GLU A 48 9.32 -20.73 11.02
CA GLU A 48 8.37 -20.37 12.06
C GLU A 48 7.04 -19.86 11.45
N PRO A 49 6.17 -20.73 10.91
CA PRO A 49 5.01 -20.32 10.11
C PRO A 49 4.00 -19.48 10.90
N ASP A 50 3.78 -19.78 12.18
CA ASP A 50 2.87 -19.02 13.04
C ASP A 50 3.40 -17.61 13.34
N ARG A 51 4.73 -17.44 13.36
CA ARG A 51 5.35 -16.13 13.54
C ARG A 51 5.30 -15.32 12.25
N GLU A 52 5.61 -15.95 11.12
CA GLU A 52 5.47 -15.35 9.79
C GLU A 52 4.02 -14.88 9.55
N ALA A 53 3.03 -15.73 9.81
CA ALA A 53 1.62 -15.41 9.64
C ALA A 53 1.16 -14.22 10.51
N ARG A 54 1.63 -14.15 11.77
CA ARG A 54 1.34 -13.00 12.64
C ARG A 54 1.90 -11.69 12.10
N MET A 55 3.10 -11.72 11.51
CA MET A 55 3.72 -10.53 10.93
C MET A 55 3.02 -10.09 9.65
N LEU A 56 2.62 -11.02 8.79
CA LEU A 56 1.79 -10.73 7.62
C LEU A 56 0.48 -10.04 8.02
N GLN A 57 -0.23 -10.57 9.02
CA GLN A 57 -1.45 -9.94 9.54
C GLN A 57 -1.20 -8.56 10.17
N ALA A 58 -0.04 -8.36 10.79
CA ALA A 58 0.32 -7.05 11.34
C ALA A 58 0.59 -6.02 10.22
N ILE A 59 1.29 -6.41 9.16
CA ILE A 59 1.53 -5.59 7.96
C ILE A 59 0.19 -5.23 7.29
N GLU A 60 -0.71 -6.19 7.15
CA GLU A 60 -2.06 -5.97 6.59
C GLU A 60 -2.83 -4.92 7.38
N ARG A 61 -2.95 -5.12 8.70
CA ARG A 61 -3.63 -4.15 9.57
C ARG A 61 -2.98 -2.77 9.53
N ALA A 62 -1.64 -2.71 9.54
CA ALA A 62 -0.93 -1.44 9.44
C ALA A 62 -1.26 -0.71 8.13
N PHE A 63 -1.35 -1.42 7.02
CA PHE A 63 -1.75 -0.84 5.74
C PHE A 63 -3.20 -0.37 5.75
N GLU A 64 -4.11 -1.17 6.30
CA GLU A 64 -5.52 -0.80 6.44
C GLU A 64 -5.70 0.50 7.24
N HIS A 65 -4.84 0.73 8.23
CA HIS A 65 -4.84 1.94 9.07
C HIS A 65 -3.99 3.11 8.53
N GLY A 66 -3.30 2.97 7.39
CA GLY A 66 -2.51 4.05 6.80
C GLY A 66 -1.23 4.34 7.58
N CYS A 67 -0.63 3.30 8.15
CA CYS A 67 0.58 3.44 8.93
C CYS A 67 1.79 3.73 8.03
N PRO A 68 2.68 4.66 8.43
CA PRO A 68 3.90 4.93 7.68
C PRO A 68 4.70 3.66 7.39
N GLY A 69 5.14 3.50 6.14
CA GLY A 69 5.90 2.33 5.68
C GLY A 69 5.07 1.07 5.41
N ALA A 70 3.77 1.07 5.72
CA ALA A 70 2.94 -0.12 5.50
C ALA A 70 2.70 -0.42 4.01
N LEU A 71 2.56 0.62 3.17
CA LEU A 71 2.49 0.44 1.71
C LEU A 71 3.73 -0.29 1.19
N GLU A 72 4.92 0.16 1.59
CA GLU A 72 6.19 -0.46 1.17
C GLU A 72 6.26 -1.92 1.63
N ALA A 73 5.94 -2.19 2.89
CA ALA A 73 5.91 -3.54 3.43
C ALA A 73 4.95 -4.46 2.64
N GLN A 74 3.76 -3.97 2.29
CA GLN A 74 2.79 -4.72 1.48
C GLN A 74 3.28 -5.05 0.07
N VAL A 75 3.89 -4.07 -0.59
CA VAL A 75 4.48 -4.27 -1.93
C VAL A 75 5.63 -5.27 -1.83
N ASN A 76 6.47 -5.18 -0.81
CA ASN A 76 7.59 -6.11 -0.59
C ASN A 76 7.13 -7.55 -0.32
N VAL A 77 6.05 -7.73 0.47
CA VAL A 77 5.43 -9.06 0.69
C VAL A 77 5.00 -9.69 -0.63
N ARG A 78 4.28 -8.94 -1.47
CA ARG A 78 3.79 -9.41 -2.77
C ARG A 78 4.92 -9.65 -3.77
N SER A 79 5.90 -8.76 -3.78
CA SER A 79 7.09 -8.89 -4.62
C SER A 79 7.80 -10.20 -4.30
N MET A 80 8.04 -10.48 -3.02
CA MET A 80 8.65 -11.74 -2.61
C MET A 80 7.82 -12.96 -3.00
N ALA A 81 6.48 -12.91 -2.91
CA ALA A 81 5.61 -14.00 -3.35
C ALA A 81 5.73 -14.26 -4.86
N LEU A 82 5.73 -13.20 -5.68
CA LEU A 82 5.96 -13.29 -7.11
C LEU A 82 7.34 -13.88 -7.42
N GLU A 83 8.38 -13.38 -6.77
CA GLU A 83 9.77 -13.79 -6.98
C GLU A 83 10.00 -15.28 -6.67
N ALA A 84 9.28 -15.82 -5.68
CA ALA A 84 9.31 -17.24 -5.34
C ALA A 84 8.82 -18.15 -6.49
N THR A 85 8.13 -17.59 -7.49
CA THR A 85 7.63 -18.34 -8.65
C THR A 85 8.43 -18.08 -9.92
N ARG A 86 9.52 -17.32 -9.83
CA ARG A 86 10.40 -17.07 -10.97
C ARG A 86 10.90 -18.39 -11.58
N GLY A 87 10.77 -18.50 -12.90
CA GLY A 87 11.19 -19.69 -13.65
C GLY A 87 10.17 -20.82 -13.67
N THR A 88 9.04 -20.70 -12.95
CA THR A 88 7.92 -21.64 -13.03
C THR A 88 7.00 -21.31 -14.21
N SER A 89 6.17 -22.27 -14.62
CA SER A 89 5.15 -22.05 -15.66
C SER A 89 4.07 -21.06 -15.24
N SER A 90 3.85 -20.85 -13.94
CA SER A 90 2.84 -19.92 -13.41
C SER A 90 3.32 -18.48 -13.28
N TYR A 91 4.63 -18.21 -13.44
CA TYR A 91 5.20 -16.88 -13.21
C TYR A 91 4.50 -15.77 -14.00
N ARG A 92 4.18 -16.00 -15.28
CA ARG A 92 3.52 -14.98 -16.12
C ARG A 92 2.15 -14.59 -15.56
N GLN A 93 1.33 -15.58 -15.22
CA GLN A 93 0.00 -15.33 -14.66
C GLN A 93 0.10 -14.61 -13.31
N GLN A 94 1.01 -15.06 -12.44
CA GLN A 94 1.21 -14.42 -11.14
C GLN A 94 1.78 -13.02 -11.24
N ARG A 95 2.57 -12.72 -12.28
CA ARG A 95 3.02 -11.35 -12.55
C ARG A 95 1.85 -10.43 -12.87
N GLU A 96 0.90 -10.90 -13.67
CA GLU A 96 -0.29 -10.10 -13.99
C GLU A 96 -1.16 -9.85 -12.76
N GLU A 97 -1.35 -10.85 -11.90
CA GLU A 97 -2.06 -10.72 -10.63
C GLU A 97 -1.32 -9.76 -9.67
N TYR A 98 0.00 -9.91 -9.55
CA TYR A 98 0.86 -8.99 -8.79
C TYR A 98 0.69 -7.54 -9.24
N ASP A 99 0.70 -7.27 -10.55
CA ASP A 99 0.53 -5.91 -11.07
C ASP A 99 -0.85 -5.33 -10.70
N ASP A 100 -1.93 -6.13 -10.72
CA ASP A 100 -3.27 -5.68 -10.28
C ASP A 100 -3.32 -5.38 -8.78
N GLU A 101 -2.78 -6.29 -7.97
CA GLU A 101 -2.77 -6.13 -6.52
C GLU A 101 -1.98 -4.89 -6.11
N VAL A 102 -0.79 -4.69 -6.69
CA VAL A 102 0.05 -3.53 -6.39
C VAL A 102 -0.59 -2.23 -6.88
N LEU A 103 -1.26 -2.23 -8.03
CA LEU A 103 -2.06 -1.09 -8.48
C LEU A 103 -3.16 -0.73 -7.46
N ALA A 104 -3.88 -1.73 -6.93
CA ALA A 104 -4.91 -1.52 -5.93
C ALA A 104 -4.35 -0.94 -4.63
N LEU A 105 -3.19 -1.42 -4.17
CA LEU A 105 -2.49 -0.88 -3.00
C LEU A 105 -2.13 0.59 -3.20
N PHE A 106 -1.53 0.93 -4.34
CA PHE A 106 -1.16 2.31 -4.63
C PHE A 106 -2.37 3.25 -4.70
N ASN A 107 -3.44 2.84 -5.38
CA ASN A 107 -4.67 3.64 -5.44
C ASN A 107 -5.22 3.94 -4.04
N LYS A 108 -5.22 2.94 -3.16
CA LYS A 108 -5.69 3.10 -1.77
C LYS A 108 -4.78 4.02 -0.95
N ALA A 109 -3.46 3.92 -1.11
CA ALA A 109 -2.51 4.79 -0.43
C ALA A 109 -2.61 6.25 -0.93
N VAL A 110 -2.69 6.45 -2.25
CA VAL A 110 -2.82 7.79 -2.85
C VAL A 110 -4.13 8.47 -2.46
N ALA A 111 -5.22 7.71 -2.29
CA ALA A 111 -6.49 8.23 -1.76
C ALA A 111 -6.35 8.81 -0.34
N ARG A 112 -5.31 8.42 0.41
CA ARG A 112 -4.94 8.95 1.73
C ARG A 112 -3.85 10.01 1.67
N GLY A 113 -3.36 10.35 0.48
CA GLY A 113 -2.27 11.30 0.27
C GLY A 113 -0.86 10.71 0.38
N GLU A 114 -0.72 9.38 0.35
CA GLU A 114 0.56 8.69 0.52
C GLU A 114 1.07 8.08 -0.79
N GLY A 115 2.38 7.82 -0.89
CA GLY A 115 2.94 6.91 -1.90
C GLY A 115 2.93 7.40 -3.35
N ARG A 116 2.71 8.70 -3.62
CA ARG A 116 2.62 9.22 -5.00
C ARG A 116 3.92 9.04 -5.80
N PHE A 117 5.08 9.23 -5.18
CA PHE A 117 6.36 9.05 -5.86
C PHE A 117 6.57 7.58 -6.25
N GLU A 118 6.31 6.67 -5.32
CA GLU A 118 6.42 5.24 -5.50
C GLU A 118 5.43 4.73 -6.56
N PHE A 119 4.20 5.28 -6.58
CA PHE A 119 3.21 4.94 -7.58
C PHE A 119 3.64 5.39 -8.99
N GLY A 120 4.22 6.59 -9.11
CA GLY A 120 4.85 7.04 -10.35
C GLY A 120 5.92 6.06 -10.85
N GLY A 121 6.77 5.56 -9.94
CA GLY A 121 7.78 4.55 -10.25
C GLY A 121 7.19 3.22 -10.73
N PHE A 122 6.12 2.74 -10.08
CA PHE A 122 5.40 1.53 -10.48
C PHE A 122 4.82 1.63 -11.90
N LEU A 123 4.18 2.77 -12.23
CA LEU A 123 3.58 3.01 -13.55
C LEU A 123 4.63 3.27 -14.64
N LEU A 124 5.86 3.60 -14.27
CA LEU A 124 6.97 3.82 -15.21
C LEU A 124 7.71 2.53 -15.58
N ASN A 125 7.50 1.44 -14.84
CA ASN A 125 8.13 0.16 -15.15
C ASN A 125 7.52 -0.44 -16.43
N PRO A 126 8.28 -0.62 -17.53
CA PRO A 126 7.73 -1.13 -18.79
C PRO A 126 7.29 -2.61 -18.71
N GLU A 127 7.73 -3.35 -17.69
CA GLU A 127 7.29 -4.73 -17.47
C GLU A 127 5.97 -4.83 -16.69
N ASN A 128 5.46 -3.72 -16.17
CA ASN A 128 4.16 -3.68 -15.51
C ASN A 128 3.06 -3.62 -16.56
N LYS A 129 2.03 -4.46 -16.46
CA LYS A 129 0.89 -4.42 -17.39
C LYS A 129 0.12 -3.10 -17.37
N HIS A 130 0.23 -2.35 -16.28
CA HIS A 130 -0.37 -1.01 -16.11
C HIS A 130 0.59 0.13 -16.48
N HIS A 131 1.72 -0.18 -17.13
CA HIS A 131 2.70 0.81 -17.56
C HIS A 131 2.04 1.98 -18.32
N SER A 132 2.28 3.20 -17.84
CA SER A 132 1.79 4.41 -18.47
C SER A 132 2.68 5.59 -18.10
N LEU A 133 3.54 6.01 -19.03
CA LEU A 133 4.39 7.19 -18.85
C LEU A 133 3.58 8.44 -18.48
N ALA A 134 2.41 8.64 -19.10
CA ALA A 134 1.56 9.79 -18.82
C ALA A 134 1.04 9.78 -17.38
N GLN A 135 0.54 8.65 -16.89
CA GLN A 135 0.07 8.55 -15.51
C GLN A 135 1.23 8.62 -14.51
N ALA A 136 2.37 7.98 -14.82
CA ALA A 136 3.57 8.07 -14.00
C ALA A 136 4.01 9.53 -13.80
N LEU A 137 4.10 10.30 -14.90
CA LEU A 137 4.42 11.74 -14.82
C LEU A 137 3.41 12.51 -13.99
N ALA A 138 2.10 12.27 -14.15
CA ALA A 138 1.10 12.95 -13.34
C ALA A 138 1.29 12.71 -11.83
N HIS A 139 1.61 11.47 -11.43
CA HIS A 139 1.88 11.15 -10.03
C HIS A 139 3.18 11.82 -9.52
N PHE A 140 4.24 11.82 -10.32
CA PHE A 140 5.49 12.52 -9.96
C PHE A 140 5.27 14.03 -9.84
N GLU A 141 4.56 14.66 -10.78
CA GLU A 141 4.29 16.10 -10.75
C GLU A 141 3.46 16.50 -9.53
N GLN A 142 2.48 15.69 -9.16
CA GLN A 142 1.70 15.89 -7.95
C GLN A 142 2.59 15.74 -6.69
N ALA A 143 3.37 14.67 -6.60
CA ALA A 143 4.31 14.47 -5.48
C ALA A 143 5.31 15.63 -5.34
N ALA A 144 5.85 16.11 -6.46
CA ALA A 144 6.75 17.26 -6.49
C ALA A 144 6.05 18.58 -6.08
N THR A 145 4.77 18.73 -6.44
CA THR A 145 3.94 19.87 -6.02
C THR A 145 3.68 19.85 -4.52
N ASP A 146 3.49 18.65 -3.94
CA ASP A 146 3.34 18.42 -2.51
C ASP A 146 4.68 18.56 -1.74
N GLY A 147 5.79 18.79 -2.46
CA GLY A 147 7.12 19.03 -1.89
C GLY A 147 8.00 17.79 -1.75
N ASP A 148 7.62 16.65 -2.35
CA ASP A 148 8.48 15.47 -2.36
C ASP A 148 9.76 15.75 -3.16
N ARG A 149 10.87 15.90 -2.43
CA ARG A 149 12.19 16.19 -3.00
C ARG A 149 12.63 15.13 -4.01
N ARG A 150 12.28 13.85 -3.81
CA ARG A 150 12.64 12.75 -4.71
C ARG A 150 11.94 12.92 -6.06
N ALA A 151 10.68 13.33 -6.04
CA ALA A 151 9.92 13.61 -7.26
C ALA A 151 10.47 14.82 -8.01
N ILE A 152 10.86 15.88 -7.30
CA ILE A 152 11.48 17.07 -7.90
C ILE A 152 12.82 16.71 -8.56
N GLU A 153 13.67 15.94 -7.88
CA GLU A 153 14.96 15.46 -8.39
C GLU A 153 14.77 14.56 -9.61
N PHE A 154 13.82 13.62 -9.53
CA PHE A 154 13.46 12.75 -10.65
C PHE A 154 13.01 13.56 -11.87
N LEU A 155 12.02 14.45 -11.72
CA LEU A 155 11.47 15.21 -12.85
C LEU A 155 12.50 16.15 -13.48
N SER A 156 13.30 16.85 -12.65
CA SER A 156 14.34 17.74 -13.17
C SER A 156 15.40 16.97 -13.95
N GLY A 157 15.94 15.89 -13.38
CA GLY A 157 16.91 15.04 -14.07
C GLY A 157 16.35 14.33 -15.30
N ALA A 158 15.09 13.90 -15.25
CA ALA A 158 14.44 13.21 -16.34
C ALA A 158 14.23 14.12 -17.56
N TYR A 159 13.75 15.34 -17.34
CA TYR A 159 13.61 16.34 -18.40
C TYR A 159 14.96 16.90 -18.87
N GLU A 160 15.99 16.93 -18.04
CA GLU A 160 17.33 17.37 -18.45
C GLU A 160 17.98 16.37 -19.41
N LYS A 161 17.86 15.07 -19.12
CA LYS A 161 18.59 14.00 -19.83
C LYS A 161 17.76 13.27 -20.88
N GLY A 162 16.44 13.37 -20.81
CA GLY A 162 15.54 12.66 -21.70
C GLY A 162 15.57 11.14 -21.50
N ILE A 163 15.31 10.68 -20.26
CA ILE A 163 15.38 9.26 -19.88
C ILE A 163 14.00 8.62 -19.72
N LEU A 164 13.92 7.29 -19.80
CA LEU A 164 12.69 6.52 -19.53
C LEU A 164 11.51 6.93 -20.44
N GLY A 165 11.80 7.29 -21.69
CA GLY A 165 10.81 7.74 -22.67
C GLY A 165 10.36 9.21 -22.50
N ILE A 166 10.92 9.93 -21.52
CA ILE A 166 10.66 11.36 -21.33
C ILE A 166 11.55 12.14 -22.30
N PRO A 167 11.01 13.06 -23.13
CA PRO A 167 11.83 13.88 -24.01
C PRO A 167 12.56 14.97 -23.24
N VAL A 168 13.75 15.36 -23.73
CA VAL A 168 14.50 16.49 -23.18
C VAL A 168 13.64 17.76 -23.22
N ASN A 169 13.52 18.43 -22.08
CA ASN A 169 12.81 19.69 -21.94
C ASN A 169 13.52 20.57 -20.88
N PRO A 170 14.47 21.42 -21.30
CA PRO A 170 15.27 22.23 -20.37
C PRO A 170 14.43 23.21 -19.54
N VAL A 171 13.30 23.67 -20.09
CA VAL A 171 12.37 24.58 -19.38
C VAL A 171 11.70 23.86 -18.22
N ARG A 172 11.17 22.65 -18.45
CA ARG A 172 10.58 21.81 -17.39
C ARG A 172 11.65 21.38 -16.38
N ALA A 173 12.85 21.04 -16.83
CA ALA A 173 13.96 20.70 -15.95
C ALA A 173 14.30 21.85 -15.00
N ALA A 174 14.47 23.07 -15.52
CA ALA A 174 14.73 24.27 -14.73
C ALA A 174 13.58 24.61 -13.78
N TYR A 175 12.33 24.47 -14.24
CA TYR A 175 11.13 24.69 -13.42
C TYR A 175 11.08 23.80 -12.18
N TRP A 176 11.39 22.50 -12.33
CA TRP A 176 11.44 21.58 -11.20
C TRP A 176 12.67 21.84 -10.33
N LYS A 177 13.85 22.04 -10.92
CA LYS A 177 15.10 22.32 -10.19
C LYS A 177 15.01 23.56 -9.30
N ALA A 178 14.28 24.60 -9.73
CA ALA A 178 14.06 25.80 -8.93
C ALA A 178 13.33 25.52 -7.60
N ARG A 179 12.58 24.41 -7.49
CA ARG A 179 11.88 24.01 -6.26
C ARG A 179 12.75 23.29 -5.23
N LEU A 180 13.99 22.94 -5.59
CA LEU A 180 14.96 22.37 -4.65
C LEU A 180 15.67 23.44 -3.80
N GLN A 181 15.55 24.72 -4.17
CA GLN A 181 16.23 25.79 -3.47
C GLN A 181 15.48 26.14 -2.18
N PRO A 182 16.19 26.35 -1.05
CA PRO A 182 15.56 26.88 0.15
C PRO A 182 15.00 28.28 -0.15
N LYS A 183 13.81 28.57 0.40
CA LYS A 183 13.18 29.89 0.32
C LYS A 183 13.93 30.91 1.17
#